data_AF-A0A9D2QG86-F1
#
_entry.id   AF-A0A9D2QG86-F1
#
_cell.length_a   1.000
_cell.length_b   1.000
_cell.length_c   1.000
_cell.angle_alpha   90.00
_cell.angle_beta   90.00
_cell.angle_gamma   90.00
#
_symmetry.space_group_name_H-M   'P 1'
#
loop_
_entity.id
_entity.type
_entity.pdbx_description
1 polymer ?
#
loop_
_entity_poly.entity_id
_entity_poly.type
_entity_poly.pdbx_seq_one_letter_code
_entity_poly.pdbx_strand_id
1 'polypeptide(L)'
;MAHTTPGRTTTLLAEAAAVIGVVGLFFLAPVSTSLAVMGGGVFGAGLLVFLVMRHTEKTPEVAPTPATRQVSSTSRPTPRASARPSTATSTRSAGATSDSAAASASDLVTRWDTATTGHDDVLERYAAWELDPEMLLRFPALWDLSLQVNQDFHNAMERATQLRTTTVPGGPSTPHTKAIDDYDTAVNTLTRTWKIAEQNARRTGLDNLSDQLRGDADRALKLIRHADQAATRQEEASYLDQATTLLHRLSDRGIIPPHTRVEVAIEERSVRALESGQ
;
A
#
# COMPACT_ATOMS: atom_id res chain seq x y z
N MET A 1 68.96 19.82 11.71
CA MET A 1 67.66 20.29 11.18
C MET A 1 66.73 19.10 11.07
N ALA A 2 65.59 19.20 11.76
CA ALA A 2 64.33 18.46 11.64
C ALA A 2 64.29 16.91 11.69
N HIS A 3 63.60 16.44 12.74
CA HIS A 3 62.99 15.13 12.98
C HIS A 3 62.05 14.65 11.86
N THR A 4 61.83 13.33 11.74
CA THR A 4 60.51 12.65 11.95
C THR A 4 60.53 11.15 11.60
N THR A 5 60.05 10.36 12.54
CA THR A 5 59.47 8.98 12.48
C THR A 5 58.11 9.11 13.22
N PRO A 6 57.10 8.19 13.23
CA PRO A 6 56.69 7.02 12.40
C PRO A 6 55.17 7.06 11.98
N GLY A 7 54.64 5.97 11.41
CA GLY A 7 53.22 5.55 11.60
C GLY A 7 52.49 5.11 10.32
N ARG A 8 52.58 3.84 9.89
CA ARG A 8 51.68 2.72 10.23
C ARG A 8 50.19 3.00 9.93
N THR A 9 49.80 2.79 8.69
CA THR A 9 48.40 2.69 8.25
C THR A 9 47.82 1.31 8.59
N THR A 10 46.95 1.32 9.60
CA THR A 10 45.63 0.67 9.64
C THR A 10 45.40 -0.63 8.89
N THR A 11 45.21 -1.67 9.71
CA THR A 11 44.46 -2.91 9.51
C THR A 11 43.23 -2.74 8.60
N LEU A 12 43.28 -3.39 7.44
CA LEU A 12 42.14 -3.83 6.65
C LEU A 12 41.57 -5.10 7.29
N LEU A 13 40.30 -5.09 7.72
CA LEU A 13 39.31 -6.16 7.56
C LEU A 13 38.17 -6.02 8.58
N ALA A 14 36.96 -6.20 8.05
CA ALA A 14 35.67 -6.31 8.73
C ALA A 14 35.04 -4.99 9.23
N GLU A 15 34.14 -4.42 8.42
CA GLU A 15 32.71 -4.66 8.64
C GLU A 15 31.89 -4.31 7.39
N ALA A 16 30.98 -5.23 7.09
CA ALA A 16 29.98 -5.16 6.05
C ALA A 16 28.62 -4.86 6.70
N ALA A 17 27.68 -4.34 5.89
CA ALA A 17 26.30 -3.92 6.22
C ALA A 17 26.23 -2.51 6.86
N ALA A 18 25.38 -1.57 6.43
CA ALA A 18 24.12 -1.69 5.72
C ALA A 18 23.99 -0.61 4.64
N VAL A 19 23.66 -1.08 3.43
CA VAL A 19 23.07 -0.31 2.33
C VAL A 19 21.57 -0.54 2.44
N ILE A 20 20.81 0.56 2.51
CA ILE A 20 19.43 0.79 2.00
C ILE A 20 18.94 2.01 2.79
N GLY A 21 19.07 3.17 2.17
CA GLY A 21 18.62 4.44 2.70
C GLY A 21 18.27 5.35 1.55
N VAL A 22 16.96 5.55 1.36
CA VAL A 22 16.34 6.70 0.72
C VAL A 22 16.61 6.85 -0.79
N VAL A 23 15.77 6.21 -1.61
CA VAL A 23 15.44 6.75 -2.94
C VAL A 23 14.19 7.61 -2.79
N GLY A 24 14.38 8.79 -2.22
CA GLY A 24 13.48 9.93 -2.38
C GLY A 24 14.05 10.81 -3.47
N LEU A 25 13.72 10.55 -4.74
CA LEU A 25 14.10 11.42 -5.84
C LEU A 25 13.02 12.50 -6.03
N PHE A 26 13.08 13.53 -5.19
CA PHE A 26 12.49 14.83 -5.49
C PHE A 26 13.31 15.48 -6.62
N PHE A 27 12.70 15.69 -7.77
CA PHE A 27 13.22 16.61 -8.78
C PHE A 27 12.98 18.04 -8.28
N LEU A 28 14.03 18.70 -7.78
CA LEU A 28 14.04 20.13 -7.48
C LEU A 28 14.91 20.83 -8.53
N ALA A 29 14.29 21.61 -9.41
CA ALA A 29 14.97 22.69 -10.12
C ALA A 29 14.83 23.98 -9.29
N PRO A 30 15.83 24.88 -9.26
CA PRO A 30 15.78 26.09 -8.45
C PRO A 30 15.01 27.19 -9.17
N VAL A 31 13.88 27.62 -8.61
CA VAL A 31 13.34 28.97 -8.87
C VAL A 31 13.58 29.78 -7.60
N SER A 32 14.56 30.67 -7.67
CA SER A 32 14.71 31.76 -6.71
C SER A 32 13.54 32.72 -6.87
N THR A 33 12.65 32.79 -5.87
CA THR A 33 11.96 34.04 -5.53
C THR A 33 11.60 34.04 -4.05
N SER A 34 12.25 34.93 -3.29
CA SER A 34 11.84 35.31 -1.94
C SER A 34 10.47 35.97 -1.98
N LEU A 35 9.50 35.48 -1.20
CA LEU A 35 8.74 36.33 -0.27
C LEU A 35 7.97 35.49 0.75
N ALA A 36 8.03 35.94 1.99
CA ALA A 36 7.40 35.36 3.17
C ALA A 36 5.86 35.33 3.08
N VAL A 37 5.24 34.36 3.77
CA VAL A 37 4.28 34.55 4.88
C VAL A 37 3.57 33.22 5.21
N MET A 38 3.72 32.81 6.47
CA MET A 38 2.83 32.00 7.33
C MET A 38 1.60 31.31 6.72
N GLY A 39 1.49 30.00 6.97
CA GLY A 39 0.22 29.27 6.93
C GLY A 39 0.42 27.76 6.97
N GLY A 40 0.43 27.18 8.16
CA GLY A 40 0.47 25.72 8.35
C GLY A 40 -0.80 25.06 7.85
N GLY A 41 -0.65 24.08 6.96
CA GLY A 41 -1.73 23.23 6.46
C GLY A 41 -1.19 21.82 6.24
N VAL A 42 -1.67 20.88 7.05
CA VAL A 42 -1.44 19.45 6.93
C VAL A 42 -2.13 18.97 5.64
N PHE A 43 -1.36 18.67 4.59
CA PHE A 43 -1.89 18.01 3.39
C PHE A 43 -1.89 16.50 3.62
N GLY A 44 -3.05 15.97 4.02
CA GLY A 44 -3.37 14.56 3.86
C GLY A 44 -3.57 14.26 2.38
N ALA A 45 -2.80 13.31 1.85
CA ALA A 45 -3.02 12.73 0.54
C ALA A 45 -4.34 11.94 0.56
N GLY A 46 -5.44 12.61 0.25
CA GLY A 46 -6.73 11.98 0.01
C GLY A 46 -6.72 11.25 -1.34
N LEU A 47 -6.67 9.93 -1.30
CA LEU A 47 -7.05 9.08 -2.43
C LEU A 47 -8.54 9.30 -2.68
N LEU A 48 -8.87 10.04 -3.74
CA LEU A 48 -10.24 10.39 -4.11
C LEU A 48 -10.84 9.21 -4.89
N VAL A 49 -11.43 8.26 -4.17
CA VAL A 49 -12.26 7.20 -4.76
C VAL A 49 -13.59 7.83 -5.18
N PHE A 50 -13.72 8.15 -6.47
CA PHE A 50 -15.01 8.54 -7.06
C PHE A 50 -15.92 7.31 -7.17
N LEU A 51 -16.73 7.09 -6.14
CA LEU A 51 -17.83 6.13 -6.17
C LEU A 51 -18.99 6.72 -6.99
N VAL A 52 -19.05 6.43 -8.30
CA VAL A 52 -20.24 6.70 -9.10
C VAL A 52 -21.32 5.69 -8.73
N MET A 53 -22.22 6.13 -7.86
CA MET A 53 -23.44 5.45 -7.47
C MET A 53 -24.45 5.51 -8.63
N ARG A 54 -24.74 4.38 -9.27
CA ARG A 54 -25.97 4.22 -10.06
C ARG A 54 -26.98 3.38 -9.29
N HIS A 55 -28.02 4.07 -8.84
CA HIS A 55 -29.27 3.50 -8.36
C HIS A 55 -30.07 2.93 -9.55
N THR A 56 -30.63 1.72 -9.42
CA THR A 56 -32.08 1.46 -9.58
C THR A 56 -32.42 0.01 -9.17
N GLU A 57 -33.33 -0.06 -8.20
CA GLU A 57 -34.44 -1.00 -7.97
C GLU A 57 -34.29 -2.50 -8.31
N LYS A 58 -34.56 -3.38 -7.33
CA LYS A 58 -35.92 -3.94 -7.09
C LYS A 58 -35.87 -5.02 -5.99
N THR A 59 -36.45 -4.71 -4.84
CA THR A 59 -36.74 -5.65 -3.74
C THR A 59 -37.87 -6.62 -4.13
N PRO A 60 -37.70 -7.91 -3.81
CA PRO A 60 -38.82 -8.73 -3.39
C PRO A 60 -38.76 -8.99 -1.89
N GLU A 61 -39.76 -8.43 -1.23
CA GLU A 61 -40.24 -8.69 0.12
C GLU A 61 -40.49 -10.20 0.34
N VAL A 62 -39.83 -10.78 1.35
CA VAL A 62 -40.19 -12.08 1.92
C VAL A 62 -40.40 -11.90 3.42
N ALA A 63 -41.64 -12.13 3.84
CA ALA A 63 -42.13 -11.98 5.19
C ALA A 63 -41.48 -12.98 6.18
N PRO A 64 -41.38 -12.62 7.47
CA PRO A 64 -40.77 -13.43 8.52
C PRO A 64 -41.77 -14.45 9.10
N THR A 65 -41.31 -15.67 9.36
CA THR A 65 -42.05 -16.64 10.21
C THR A 65 -41.23 -16.96 11.47
N PRO A 66 -41.83 -16.88 12.66
CA PRO A 66 -41.14 -17.06 13.94
C PRO A 66 -41.13 -18.53 14.37
N ALA A 67 -40.03 -18.99 14.97
CA ALA A 67 -40.03 -20.21 15.78
C ALA A 67 -39.14 -20.03 17.00
N THR A 68 -39.78 -19.57 18.07
CA THR A 68 -39.35 -19.69 19.46
C THR A 68 -38.99 -21.13 19.80
N ARG A 69 -37.80 -21.37 20.34
CA ARG A 69 -37.58 -22.48 21.26
C ARG A 69 -36.67 -22.04 22.41
N GLN A 70 -37.32 -21.58 23.47
CA GLN A 70 -36.76 -21.60 24.82
C GLN A 70 -36.40 -23.05 25.19
N VAL A 71 -35.22 -23.25 25.76
CA VAL A 71 -34.97 -24.38 26.65
C VAL A 71 -34.44 -23.80 27.95
N SER A 72 -35.26 -23.95 28.97
CA SER A 72 -35.03 -23.46 30.32
C SER A 72 -33.98 -24.31 31.04
N SER A 73 -33.12 -23.63 31.79
CA SER A 73 -32.67 -23.92 33.15
C SER A 73 -32.50 -25.38 33.61
N THR A 74 -31.32 -25.72 34.13
CA THR A 74 -31.21 -26.45 35.41
C THR A 74 -29.93 -26.04 36.15
N SER A 75 -30.14 -25.79 37.44
CA SER A 75 -29.22 -25.23 38.43
C SER A 75 -28.35 -26.29 39.13
N ARG A 76 -27.29 -25.79 39.80
CA ARG A 76 -26.77 -26.21 41.15
C ARG A 76 -25.77 -27.39 41.17
N PRO A 77 -24.93 -27.61 42.23
CA PRO A 77 -24.37 -26.75 43.30
C PRO A 77 -22.82 -26.68 43.32
N THR A 78 -22.32 -25.69 44.08
CA THR A 78 -20.98 -25.62 44.69
C THR A 78 -20.76 -26.67 45.79
N PRO A 79 -19.49 -27.06 46.02
CA PRO A 79 -19.00 -27.24 47.39
C PRO A 79 -17.77 -26.37 47.68
N ARG A 80 -17.96 -25.59 48.75
CA ARG A 80 -16.97 -24.89 49.56
C ARG A 80 -16.04 -25.89 50.24
N ALA A 81 -14.73 -25.76 50.08
CA ALA A 81 -13.77 -26.38 50.99
C ALA A 81 -12.44 -25.60 51.07
N SER A 82 -12.21 -25.08 52.28
CA SER A 82 -10.92 -24.87 52.94
C SER A 82 -9.88 -23.94 52.34
N ALA A 83 -9.91 -22.71 52.86
CA ALA A 83 -8.72 -21.90 53.08
C ALA A 83 -7.72 -22.63 53.98
N ARG A 84 -6.45 -22.63 53.58
CA ARG A 84 -5.31 -22.82 54.48
C ARG A 84 -4.24 -21.80 54.07
N PRO A 85 -3.82 -20.87 54.95
CA PRO A 85 -2.78 -19.91 54.65
C PRO A 85 -1.42 -20.59 54.86
N SER A 86 -0.59 -20.61 53.81
CA SER A 86 0.82 -20.90 53.94
C SER A 86 1.59 -19.72 53.37
N THR A 87 1.90 -18.80 54.26
CA THR A 87 2.96 -17.80 54.14
C THR A 87 4.29 -18.53 53.92
N ALA A 88 4.86 -18.39 52.73
CA ALA A 88 6.26 -18.67 52.49
C ALA A 88 6.80 -17.69 51.44
N THR A 89 7.51 -16.68 51.94
CA THR A 89 8.69 -16.06 51.32
C THR A 89 8.53 -15.56 49.88
N SER A 90 7.89 -14.40 49.73
CA SER A 90 7.96 -13.59 48.52
C SER A 90 9.00 -12.47 48.70
N THR A 91 10.25 -12.74 48.36
CA THR A 91 11.34 -11.74 48.30
C THR A 91 12.40 -12.13 47.26
N ARG A 92 11.97 -12.49 46.04
CA ARG A 92 12.86 -12.56 44.86
C ARG A 92 12.17 -12.43 43.49
N SER A 93 11.02 -11.74 43.42
CA SER A 93 10.17 -11.70 42.21
C SER A 93 10.00 -10.31 41.58
N ALA A 94 10.82 -9.32 41.95
CA ALA A 94 10.73 -7.96 41.37
C ALA A 94 11.63 -7.75 40.13
N GLY A 95 12.73 -8.52 39.99
CA GLY A 95 13.64 -8.42 38.85
C GLY A 95 13.14 -9.17 37.61
N ALA A 96 12.62 -10.40 37.78
CA ALA A 96 12.18 -11.24 36.68
C ALA A 96 10.96 -10.68 35.91
N THR A 97 10.09 -9.92 36.58
CA THR A 97 8.91 -9.31 35.95
C THR A 97 9.26 -8.12 35.07
N SER A 98 10.30 -7.36 35.43
CA SER A 98 10.73 -6.19 34.67
C SER A 98 11.47 -6.59 33.39
N ASP A 99 12.36 -7.59 33.47
CA ASP A 99 13.07 -8.10 32.30
C ASP A 99 12.11 -8.78 31.30
N SER A 100 11.12 -9.54 31.80
CA SER A 100 10.08 -10.13 30.95
C SER A 100 9.19 -9.08 30.28
N ALA A 101 8.81 -8.03 31.00
CA ALA A 101 7.98 -6.95 30.44
C ALA A 101 8.75 -6.14 29.38
N ALA A 102 10.03 -5.86 29.63
CA ALA A 102 10.90 -5.19 28.66
C ALA A 102 11.11 -6.04 27.39
N ALA A 103 11.32 -7.35 27.54
CA ALA A 103 11.40 -8.27 26.39
C ALA A 103 10.10 -8.27 25.58
N SER A 104 8.94 -8.37 26.24
CA SER A 104 7.64 -8.32 25.56
C SER A 104 7.38 -6.98 24.85
N ALA A 105 7.81 -5.85 25.42
CA ALA A 105 7.71 -4.56 24.77
C ALA A 105 8.59 -4.49 23.51
N SER A 106 9.82 -5.00 23.59
CA SER A 106 10.74 -5.10 22.44
C SER A 106 10.14 -5.95 21.31
N ASP A 107 9.55 -7.10 21.64
CA ASP A 107 8.92 -7.99 20.66
C ASP A 107 7.73 -7.30 19.93
N LEU A 108 6.94 -6.52 20.67
CA LEU A 108 5.83 -5.75 20.10
C LEU A 108 6.32 -4.65 19.15
N VAL A 109 7.41 -3.96 19.49
CA VAL A 109 8.04 -2.97 18.61
C VAL A 109 8.55 -3.63 17.33
N THR A 110 9.26 -4.77 17.45
CA THR A 110 9.73 -5.51 16.27
C THR A 110 8.58 -5.99 15.37
N ARG A 111 7.47 -6.44 15.96
CA ARG A 111 6.26 -6.83 15.20
C ARG A 111 5.66 -5.63 14.47
N TRP A 112 5.57 -4.48 15.13
CA TRP A 112 5.10 -3.24 14.50
C TRP A 112 5.97 -2.82 13.31
N ASP A 113 7.29 -2.86 13.47
CA ASP A 113 8.23 -2.51 12.42
C ASP A 113 8.11 -3.48 11.23
N THR A 114 8.01 -4.78 11.51
CA THR A 114 7.80 -5.82 10.49
C THR A 114 6.51 -5.60 9.70
N ALA A 115 5.39 -5.31 10.39
CA ALA A 115 4.13 -5.00 9.75
C ALA A 115 4.21 -3.71 8.91
N THR A 116 4.95 -2.70 9.38
CA THR A 116 5.15 -1.45 8.64
C THR A 116 5.94 -1.69 7.35
N THR A 117 7.04 -2.44 7.42
CA THR A 117 7.79 -2.84 6.22
C THR A 117 6.95 -3.66 5.25
N GLY A 118 6.14 -4.60 5.75
CA GLY A 118 5.24 -5.40 4.91
C GLY A 118 4.16 -4.56 4.22
N HIS A 119 3.64 -3.54 4.90
CA HIS A 119 2.69 -2.60 4.31
C HIS A 119 3.36 -1.77 3.19
N ASP A 120 4.56 -1.24 3.46
CA ASP A 120 5.31 -0.46 2.48
C ASP A 120 5.68 -1.28 1.23
N ASP A 121 6.09 -2.55 1.40
CA ASP A 121 6.37 -3.46 0.28
C ASP A 121 5.13 -3.65 -0.63
N VAL A 122 3.95 -3.86 -0.06
CA VAL A 122 2.72 -4.01 -0.85
C VAL A 122 2.40 -2.71 -1.60
N LEU A 123 2.52 -1.56 -0.94
CA LEU A 123 2.25 -0.26 -1.58
C LEU A 123 3.26 0.05 -2.69
N GLU A 124 4.53 -0.27 -2.51
CA GLU A 124 5.56 -0.10 -3.55
C GLU A 124 5.27 -0.98 -4.76
N ARG A 125 4.95 -2.26 -4.52
CA ARG A 125 4.58 -3.19 -5.59
C ARG A 125 3.31 -2.72 -6.32
N TYR A 126 2.30 -2.29 -5.59
CA TYR A 126 1.07 -1.77 -6.19
C TYR A 126 1.33 -0.48 -6.99
N ALA A 127 2.14 0.43 -6.46
CA ALA A 127 2.53 1.66 -7.17
C ALA A 127 3.30 1.35 -8.47
N ALA A 128 4.16 0.33 -8.49
CA ALA A 128 4.83 -0.11 -9.71
C ALA A 128 3.85 -0.56 -10.80
N TRP A 129 2.69 -1.11 -10.42
CA TRP A 129 1.62 -1.45 -11.36
C TRP A 129 0.81 -0.23 -11.80
N GLU A 130 0.47 0.69 -10.89
CA GLU A 130 -0.29 1.89 -11.21
C GLU A 130 0.46 2.90 -12.10
N LEU A 131 1.79 2.87 -12.06
CA LEU A 131 2.65 3.83 -12.77
C LEU A 131 3.22 3.28 -14.09
N ASP A 132 3.13 1.98 -14.34
CA ASP A 132 3.64 1.34 -15.55
C ASP A 132 2.52 1.19 -16.60
N PRO A 133 2.59 1.88 -17.76
CA PRO A 133 1.61 1.72 -18.83
C PRO A 133 1.53 0.27 -19.34
N GLU A 134 2.62 -0.49 -19.28
CA GLU A 134 2.61 -1.89 -19.68
C GLU A 134 1.79 -2.74 -18.71
N MET A 135 1.89 -2.50 -17.40
CA MET A 135 1.04 -3.19 -16.42
C MET A 135 -0.43 -2.82 -16.62
N LEU A 136 -0.71 -1.52 -16.80
CA LEU A 136 -2.07 -1.00 -17.04
C LEU A 136 -2.75 -1.66 -18.25
N LEU A 137 -2.03 -1.75 -19.36
CA LEU A 137 -2.59 -2.20 -20.63
C LEU A 137 -2.59 -3.71 -20.81
N ARG A 138 -1.66 -4.45 -20.18
CA ARG A 138 -1.57 -5.92 -20.32
C ARG A 138 -2.41 -6.68 -19.31
N PHE A 139 -2.71 -6.06 -18.17
CA PHE A 139 -3.40 -6.71 -17.06
C PHE A 139 -4.55 -5.85 -16.50
N PRO A 140 -5.47 -5.35 -17.35
CA PRO A 140 -6.54 -4.43 -16.93
C PRO A 140 -7.46 -5.01 -15.86
N ALA A 141 -7.54 -6.34 -15.77
CA ALA A 141 -8.31 -7.04 -14.75
C ALA A 141 -7.90 -6.69 -13.31
N LEU A 142 -6.71 -6.12 -13.05
CA LEU A 142 -6.35 -5.65 -11.71
C LEU A 142 -7.25 -4.49 -11.22
N TRP A 143 -7.73 -3.66 -12.14
CA TRP A 143 -8.54 -2.48 -11.82
C TRP A 143 -10.06 -2.71 -11.96
N ASP A 144 -10.47 -3.91 -12.34
CA ASP A 144 -11.88 -4.27 -12.43
C ASP A 144 -12.47 -4.48 -11.04
N LEU A 145 -13.09 -3.42 -10.49
CA LEU A 145 -13.73 -3.46 -9.17
C LEU A 145 -15.02 -4.28 -9.14
N SER A 146 -15.48 -4.83 -10.28
CA SER A 146 -16.55 -5.84 -10.25
C SER A 146 -16.06 -7.19 -9.73
N LEU A 147 -14.74 -7.44 -9.75
CA LEU A 147 -14.13 -8.67 -9.26
C LEU A 147 -13.93 -8.62 -7.75
N GLN A 148 -14.46 -9.61 -7.04
CA GLN A 148 -14.34 -9.72 -5.58
C GLN A 148 -12.88 -9.69 -5.10
N VAL A 149 -11.95 -10.33 -5.84
CA VAL A 149 -10.53 -10.36 -5.48
C VAL A 149 -9.90 -8.97 -5.41
N ASN A 150 -10.34 -8.03 -6.25
CA ASN A 150 -9.84 -6.65 -6.25
C ASN A 150 -10.52 -5.83 -5.15
N GLN A 151 -11.83 -6.03 -4.93
CA GLN A 151 -12.52 -5.43 -3.78
C GLN A 151 -11.88 -5.83 -2.46
N ASP A 152 -11.56 -7.11 -2.28
CA ASP A 152 -10.88 -7.63 -1.09
C ASP A 152 -9.50 -7.00 -0.88
N PHE A 153 -8.75 -6.79 -1.96
CA PHE A 153 -7.47 -6.07 -1.93
C PHE A 153 -7.63 -4.62 -1.49
N HIS A 154 -8.52 -3.86 -2.13
CA HIS A 154 -8.72 -2.45 -1.80
C HIS A 154 -9.27 -2.26 -0.37
N ASN A 155 -10.20 -3.11 0.07
CA ASN A 155 -10.71 -3.10 1.44
C ASN A 155 -9.60 -3.40 2.46
N ALA A 156 -8.72 -4.36 2.17
CA ALA A 156 -7.59 -4.68 3.04
C ALA A 156 -6.57 -3.53 3.08
N MET A 157 -6.32 -2.87 1.96
CA MET A 157 -5.43 -1.72 1.86
C MET A 157 -5.97 -0.53 2.65
N GLU A 158 -7.26 -0.23 2.52
CA GLU A 158 -7.93 0.80 3.32
C GLU A 158 -7.82 0.47 4.81
N ARG A 159 -8.12 -0.77 5.20
CA ARG A 159 -8.07 -1.21 6.60
C ARG A 159 -6.67 -1.05 7.21
N ALA A 160 -5.63 -1.47 6.49
CA ALA A 160 -4.24 -1.32 6.94
C ALA A 160 -3.84 0.17 7.03
N THR A 161 -4.26 0.99 6.06
CA THR A 161 -4.01 2.43 6.04
C THR A 161 -4.65 3.14 7.23
N GLN A 162 -5.90 2.81 7.57
CA GLN A 162 -6.61 3.39 8.71
C GLN A 162 -5.95 3.09 10.07
N LEU A 163 -5.28 1.94 10.18
CA LEU A 163 -4.58 1.53 11.42
C LEU A 163 -3.16 2.07 11.52
N ARG A 164 -2.58 2.50 10.41
CA ARG A 164 -1.18 2.93 10.37
C ARG A 164 -1.02 4.23 11.16
N THR A 165 -0.07 4.23 12.08
CA THR A 165 0.40 5.42 12.80
C THR A 165 1.85 5.71 12.43
N THR A 166 2.29 6.95 12.65
CA THR A 166 3.68 7.36 12.36
C THR A 166 4.70 6.77 13.33
N THR A 167 4.26 6.42 14.53
CA THR A 167 5.05 5.78 15.58
C THR A 167 4.27 4.62 16.19
N VAL A 168 4.97 3.72 16.88
CA VAL A 168 4.33 2.61 17.58
C VAL A 168 3.26 3.12 18.56
N PRO A 169 2.02 2.62 18.50
CA PRO A 169 0.94 3.05 19.40
C PRO A 169 1.33 2.83 20.87
N GLY A 170 1.16 3.85 21.71
CA GLY A 170 1.57 3.80 23.13
C GLY A 170 3.07 4.08 23.39
N GLY A 171 3.86 4.26 22.32
CA GLY A 171 5.29 4.52 22.41
C GLY A 171 6.13 3.25 22.63
N PRO A 172 7.45 3.34 22.41
CA PRO A 172 8.33 2.16 22.41
C PRO A 172 8.47 1.51 23.80
N SER A 173 8.31 2.28 24.87
CA SER A 173 8.43 1.78 26.25
C SER A 173 7.16 1.08 26.75
N THR A 174 5.98 1.46 26.22
CA THR A 174 4.68 0.90 26.62
C THR A 174 3.78 0.65 25.41
N PRO A 175 4.15 -0.27 24.52
CA PRO A 175 3.42 -0.49 23.28
C PRO A 175 1.99 -0.99 23.52
N HIS A 176 1.02 -0.47 22.78
CA HIS A 176 -0.38 -0.86 22.89
C HIS A 176 -0.64 -2.16 22.12
N THR A 177 -0.51 -3.30 22.79
CA THR A 177 -0.59 -4.66 22.21
C THR A 177 -1.73 -4.85 21.21
N LYS A 178 -2.97 -4.54 21.58
CA LYS A 178 -4.12 -4.75 20.69
C LYS A 178 -4.04 -3.95 19.37
N ALA A 179 -3.50 -2.73 19.40
CA ALA A 179 -3.41 -1.89 18.21
C ALA A 179 -2.36 -2.46 17.24
N ILE A 180 -1.26 -3.00 17.78
CA ILE A 180 -0.21 -3.67 17.02
C ILE A 180 -0.74 -4.98 16.42
N ASP A 181 -1.46 -5.80 17.20
CA ASP A 181 -2.04 -7.06 16.69
C ASP A 181 -3.11 -6.81 15.62
N ASP A 182 -3.97 -5.80 15.80
CA ASP A 182 -4.97 -5.40 14.79
C ASP A 182 -4.27 -4.96 13.49
N TYR A 183 -3.18 -4.20 13.58
CA TYR A 183 -2.42 -3.71 12.42
C TYR A 183 -1.67 -4.84 11.72
N ASP A 184 -0.96 -5.68 12.46
CA ASP A 184 -0.25 -6.85 11.93
C ASP A 184 -1.23 -7.79 11.17
N THR A 185 -2.39 -8.05 11.76
CA THR A 185 -3.44 -8.85 11.11
C THR A 185 -3.95 -8.19 9.82
N ALA A 186 -4.14 -6.87 9.81
CA ALA A 186 -4.56 -6.13 8.62
C ALA A 186 -3.50 -6.17 7.51
N VAL A 187 -2.22 -5.99 7.83
CA VAL A 187 -1.11 -6.06 6.86
C VAL A 187 -0.95 -7.47 6.30
N ASN A 188 -1.08 -8.51 7.14
CA ASN A 188 -1.07 -9.89 6.68
C ASN A 188 -2.23 -10.18 5.71
N THR A 189 -3.41 -9.63 5.98
CA THR A 189 -4.57 -9.71 5.09
C THR A 189 -4.30 -8.98 3.77
N LEU A 190 -3.80 -7.73 3.82
CA LEU A 190 -3.41 -6.94 2.66
C LEU A 190 -2.40 -7.67 1.78
N THR A 191 -1.34 -8.21 2.37
CA THR A 191 -0.30 -8.96 1.65
C THR A 191 -0.88 -10.16 0.92
N ARG A 192 -1.81 -10.88 1.55
CA ARG A 192 -2.47 -12.04 0.95
C ARG A 192 -3.41 -11.63 -0.19
N THR A 193 -4.28 -10.65 0.03
CA THR A 193 -5.25 -10.22 -0.99
C THR A 193 -4.56 -9.60 -2.19
N TRP A 194 -3.48 -8.84 -1.98
CA TRP A 194 -2.61 -8.36 -3.05
C TRP A 194 -2.08 -9.49 -3.94
N LYS A 195 -1.49 -10.53 -3.35
CA LYS A 195 -0.96 -11.68 -4.13
C LYS A 195 -2.05 -12.37 -4.94
N ILE A 196 -3.27 -12.49 -4.39
CA ILE A 196 -4.40 -13.11 -5.07
C ILE A 196 -4.86 -12.23 -6.25
N ALA A 197 -5.01 -10.92 -6.02
CA ALA A 197 -5.38 -9.96 -7.06
C ALA A 197 -4.33 -9.93 -8.19
N GLU A 198 -3.04 -9.84 -7.84
CA GLU A 198 -1.93 -9.84 -8.79
C GLU A 198 -1.93 -11.12 -9.65
N GLN A 199 -2.06 -12.29 -9.01
CA GLN A 199 -2.12 -13.57 -9.73
C GLN A 199 -3.36 -13.67 -10.63
N ASN A 200 -4.51 -13.18 -10.16
CA ASN A 200 -5.71 -13.15 -10.98
C ASN A 200 -5.50 -12.27 -12.21
N ALA A 201 -4.99 -11.05 -12.03
CA ALA A 201 -4.73 -10.12 -13.13
C ALA A 201 -3.77 -10.72 -14.17
N ARG A 202 -2.67 -11.34 -13.72
CA ARG A 202 -1.70 -12.02 -14.61
C ARG A 202 -2.31 -13.20 -15.36
N ARG A 203 -3.13 -14.01 -14.68
CA ARG A 203 -3.80 -15.17 -15.27
C ARG A 203 -4.86 -14.76 -16.28
N THR A 204 -5.59 -13.68 -16.01
CA THR A 204 -6.67 -13.17 -16.86
C THR A 204 -6.11 -12.42 -18.08
N GLY A 205 -5.05 -11.62 -17.91
CA GLY A 205 -4.47 -10.83 -18.98
C GLY A 205 -5.52 -10.01 -19.75
N LEU A 206 -5.69 -10.33 -21.04
CA LEU A 206 -6.64 -9.70 -21.95
C LEU A 206 -7.75 -10.67 -22.40
N ASP A 207 -7.89 -11.82 -21.74
CA ASP A 207 -8.80 -12.89 -22.17
C ASP A 207 -10.27 -12.48 -22.07
N ASN A 208 -10.60 -11.61 -21.11
CA ASN A 208 -11.96 -11.11 -20.89
C ASN A 208 -12.34 -9.92 -21.81
N LEU A 209 -11.41 -9.43 -22.63
CA LEU A 209 -11.66 -8.32 -23.54
C LEU A 209 -12.17 -8.82 -24.89
N SER A 210 -13.02 -8.02 -25.54
CA SER A 210 -13.31 -8.21 -26.97
C SER A 210 -12.06 -7.98 -27.81
N ASP A 211 -12.00 -8.57 -29.00
CA ASP A 211 -10.85 -8.43 -29.91
C ASP A 211 -10.55 -6.96 -30.25
N GLN A 212 -11.59 -6.14 -30.35
CA GLN A 212 -11.44 -4.71 -30.57
C GLN A 212 -10.73 -4.02 -29.40
N LEU A 213 -11.15 -4.27 -28.17
CA LEU A 213 -10.56 -3.64 -26.98
C LEU A 213 -9.15 -4.15 -26.72
N ARG A 214 -8.89 -5.43 -27.00
CA ARG A 214 -7.53 -6.01 -26.98
C ARG A 214 -6.63 -5.30 -27.98
N GLY A 215 -7.11 -5.09 -29.21
CA GLY A 215 -6.39 -4.35 -30.26
C GLY A 215 -6.11 -2.89 -29.89
N ASP A 216 -7.05 -2.24 -29.21
CA ASP A 216 -6.87 -0.86 -28.71
C ASP A 216 -5.77 -0.80 -27.63
N ALA A 217 -5.75 -1.73 -26.68
CA ALA A 217 -4.70 -1.81 -25.66
C ALA A 217 -3.31 -2.10 -26.26
N ASP A 218 -3.22 -3.07 -27.18
CA ASP A 218 -1.97 -3.40 -27.88
C ASP A 218 -1.44 -2.21 -28.69
N ARG A 219 -2.34 -1.46 -29.35
CA ARG A 219 -1.96 -0.29 -30.13
C ARG A 219 -1.51 0.86 -29.24
N ALA A 220 -2.17 1.10 -28.10
CA ALA A 220 -1.74 2.11 -27.13
C ALA A 220 -0.32 1.82 -26.64
N LEU A 221 -0.02 0.57 -26.28
CA LEU A 221 1.31 0.18 -25.83
C LEU A 221 2.38 0.37 -26.92
N LYS A 222 2.06 0.05 -28.17
CA LYS A 222 2.98 0.30 -29.31
C LYS A 222 3.25 1.79 -29.51
N LEU A 223 2.22 2.64 -29.43
CA LEU A 223 2.38 4.09 -29.56
C LEU A 223 3.26 4.66 -28.45
N ILE A 224 3.06 4.23 -27.20
CA ILE A 224 3.90 4.64 -26.06
C ILE A 224 5.37 4.24 -26.31
N ARG A 225 5.61 3.01 -26.77
CA ARG A 225 6.98 2.54 -27.11
C ARG A 225 7.60 3.31 -28.28
N HIS A 226 6.80 3.72 -29.26
CA HIS A 226 7.27 4.57 -30.35
C HIS A 226 7.60 5.98 -29.88
N ALA A 227 6.83 6.54 -28.94
CA ALA A 227 7.16 7.81 -28.31
C ALA A 227 8.51 7.78 -27.58
N ASP A 228 8.84 6.67 -26.92
CA ASP A 228 10.16 6.48 -26.27
C ASP A 228 11.33 6.45 -27.26
N GLN A 229 11.06 6.12 -28.53
CA GLN A 229 12.05 5.98 -29.60
C GLN A 229 11.94 7.10 -30.66
N ALA A 230 11.08 8.10 -30.43
CA ALA A 230 10.80 9.14 -31.40
C ALA A 230 12.05 9.96 -31.73
N ALA A 231 12.24 10.28 -33.02
CA ALA A 231 13.40 11.04 -33.47
C ALA A 231 13.27 12.55 -33.16
N THR A 232 12.03 13.02 -32.98
CA THR A 232 11.71 14.43 -32.73
C THR A 232 10.68 14.57 -31.62
N ARG A 233 10.66 15.73 -30.95
CA ARG A 233 9.64 16.05 -29.95
C ARG A 233 8.23 16.14 -30.52
N GLN A 234 8.10 16.61 -31.75
CA GLN A 234 6.80 16.66 -32.44
C GLN A 234 6.25 15.25 -32.70
N GLU A 235 7.12 14.32 -33.10
CA GLU A 235 6.76 12.92 -33.29
C GLU A 235 6.40 12.25 -31.95
N GLU A 236 7.19 12.51 -30.89
CA GLU A 236 6.88 12.04 -29.53
C GLU A 236 5.48 12.49 -29.09
N ALA A 237 5.18 13.79 -29.19
CA ALA A 237 3.86 14.33 -28.84
C ALA A 237 2.73 13.69 -29.66
N SER A 238 2.93 13.49 -30.97
CA SER A 238 1.93 12.87 -31.85
C SER A 238 1.63 11.42 -31.47
N TYR A 239 2.64 10.64 -31.07
CA TYR A 239 2.41 9.27 -30.59
C TYR A 239 1.70 9.24 -29.23
N LEU A 240 2.07 10.13 -28.30
CA LEU A 240 1.45 10.21 -26.98
C LEU A 240 -0.02 10.66 -27.06
N ASP A 241 -0.34 11.65 -27.89
CA ASP A 241 -1.73 12.10 -28.11
C ASP A 241 -2.64 10.98 -28.68
N GLN A 242 -2.10 10.21 -29.64
CA GLN A 242 -2.80 9.03 -30.14
C GLN A 242 -2.96 7.96 -29.06
N ALA A 243 -1.95 7.73 -28.21
CA ALA A 243 -2.05 6.78 -27.11
C ALA A 243 -3.10 7.21 -26.08
N THR A 244 -3.15 8.48 -25.70
CA THR A 244 -4.16 9.06 -24.80
C THR A 244 -5.58 8.84 -25.35
N THR A 245 -5.80 9.07 -26.65
CA THR A 245 -7.09 8.80 -27.29
C THR A 245 -7.54 7.33 -27.12
N LEU A 246 -6.59 6.38 -27.20
CA LEU A 246 -6.89 4.96 -26.98
C LEU A 246 -7.17 4.67 -25.51
N LEU A 247 -6.42 5.26 -24.59
CA LEU A 247 -6.62 5.13 -23.15
C LEU A 247 -8.01 5.64 -22.74
N HIS A 248 -8.43 6.82 -23.21
CA HIS A 248 -9.78 7.36 -22.95
C HIS A 248 -10.87 6.40 -23.42
N ARG A 249 -10.73 5.79 -24.61
CA ARG A 249 -11.69 4.79 -25.09
C ARG A 249 -11.74 3.54 -24.22
N LEU A 250 -10.62 3.10 -23.65
CA LEU A 250 -10.59 1.98 -22.70
C LEU A 250 -11.25 2.38 -21.38
N SER A 251 -11.00 3.59 -20.88
CA SER A 251 -11.63 4.16 -19.68
C SER A 251 -13.15 4.31 -19.82
N ASP A 252 -13.62 4.85 -20.94
CA ASP A 252 -15.05 5.04 -21.24
C ASP A 252 -15.83 3.72 -21.26
N ARG A 253 -15.14 2.62 -21.55
CA ARG A 253 -15.70 1.26 -21.56
C ARG A 253 -15.57 0.54 -20.22
N GLY A 254 -14.97 1.18 -19.23
CA GLY A 254 -14.76 0.63 -17.89
C GLY A 254 -13.68 -0.45 -17.85
N ILE A 255 -12.77 -0.51 -18.83
CA ILE A 255 -11.68 -1.50 -18.87
C ILE A 255 -10.54 -1.09 -17.93
N ILE A 256 -10.24 0.21 -17.89
CA ILE A 256 -9.29 0.81 -16.96
C ILE A 256 -9.98 1.95 -16.21
N PRO A 257 -9.48 2.36 -15.03
CA PRO A 257 -10.02 3.52 -14.33
C PRO A 257 -9.83 4.80 -15.16
N PRO A 258 -10.75 5.78 -15.07
CA PRO A 258 -10.51 7.09 -15.66
C PRO A 258 -9.38 7.83 -14.92
N HIS A 259 -8.63 8.68 -15.63
CA HIS A 259 -7.60 9.53 -15.07
C HIS A 259 -6.54 8.76 -14.27
N THR A 260 -6.08 7.64 -14.82
CA THR A 260 -4.97 6.90 -14.21
C THR A 260 -3.72 7.78 -14.11
N ARG A 261 -2.83 7.46 -13.17
CA ARG A 261 -1.54 8.16 -13.07
C ARG A 261 -0.72 8.06 -14.36
N VAL A 262 -0.81 6.94 -15.06
CA VAL A 262 -0.22 6.73 -16.39
C VAL A 262 -0.77 7.71 -17.40
N GLU A 263 -2.10 7.84 -17.47
CA GLU A 263 -2.77 8.76 -18.40
C GLU A 263 -2.33 10.22 -18.16
N VAL A 264 -2.37 10.68 -16.90
CA VAL A 264 -1.90 12.01 -16.53
C VAL A 264 -0.43 12.23 -16.89
N ALA A 265 0.44 11.25 -16.59
CA ALA A 265 1.86 11.34 -16.92
C ALA A 265 2.13 11.38 -18.44
N ILE A 266 1.34 10.65 -19.24
CA ILE A 266 1.43 10.66 -20.71
C ILE A 266 0.98 12.02 -21.27
N GLU A 267 -0.11 12.58 -20.76
CA GLU A 267 -0.61 13.90 -21.18
C GLU A 267 0.40 15.01 -20.85
N GLU A 268 0.94 15.03 -19.63
CA GLU A 268 1.97 15.99 -19.22
C GLU A 268 3.24 15.86 -20.08
N ARG A 269 3.64 14.63 -20.41
CA ARG A 269 4.79 14.38 -21.29
C ARG A 269 4.53 14.88 -22.70
N SER A 270 3.33 14.70 -23.23
CA SER A 270 2.92 15.20 -24.55
C SER A 270 3.00 16.72 -24.62
N VAL A 271 2.44 17.42 -23.62
CA VAL A 271 2.50 18.90 -23.53
C VAL A 271 3.96 19.39 -23.50
N ARG A 272 4.80 18.79 -22.65
CA ARG A 272 6.22 19.14 -22.54
C ARG A 272 6.99 18.92 -23.85
N ALA A 273 6.66 17.87 -24.61
CA ALA A 273 7.26 17.62 -25.91
C ALA A 273 6.90 18.73 -26.91
N LEU A 274 5.65 19.19 -26.93
CA LEU A 274 5.23 20.31 -27.80
C LEU A 274 5.93 21.64 -27.44
N GLU A 275 6.03 21.96 -26.14
CA GLU A 275 6.69 23.18 -25.66
C GLU A 275 8.18 23.21 -25.99
N SER A 276 8.85 22.06 -25.93
CA SER A 276 10.29 21.94 -26.21
C SER A 276 10.65 21.78 -27.69
N GLY A 277 9.64 21.59 -28.56
CA GLY A 277 9.80 21.49 -30.01
C GLY A 277 9.63 22.81 -30.78
N GLN A 278 9.27 23.90 -30.09
CA GLN A 278 9.15 25.25 -30.63
C GLN A 278 10.48 26.01 -30.59
#